data_AF-A0A8T9CBV2-F1
#
_entry.id   AF-A0A8T9CBV2-F1
#
_cell.length_a   1.000
_cell.length_b   1.000
_cell.length_c   1.000
_cell.angle_alpha   90.00
_cell.angle_beta   90.00
_cell.angle_gamma   90.00
#
_symmetry.space_group_name_H-M   'P 1'
#
loop_
_entity.id
_entity.type
_entity.pdbx_description
1 polymer ?
#
loop_
_entity_poly.entity_id
_entity_poly.type
_entity_poly.pdbx_seq_one_letter_code
_entity_poly.pdbx_strand_id
1 'polypeptide(L)'
;HEISRTYHLTFSLFTHTATPSSWDIEAALEEHMKPLLQSFSSISNFTIDTQVQLYANPGVSGNVLKKEDLSGFINAAEWPLSPSIGGAPTVNFIIYVGDMEVEGGGKSWLIPQWGGVVIQSDISDLRPAMLIFSNQLMSLLGAPESGSLPLRLMTLVRVRSAGLLLKASGTMGSLARLTLALPSISIPKSVAEGVHTTIEHLRKACDGLGGKEGVENARIAEEAAEKAFFEKSMVGQVYFPDEHKFAVYLPLLGPVGVPLVMGVLKEVKAWRKRRRGSG
;
A
#
# COMPACT_ATOMS: atom_id res chain seq x y z
N HIS A 1 -1.37 -7.69 8.39
CA HIS A 1 -0.86 -7.57 7.01
C HIS A 1 -1.76 -6.64 6.24
N GLU A 2 -1.18 -5.68 5.53
CA GLU A 2 -1.94 -4.74 4.70
C GLU A 2 -2.02 -5.31 3.28
N ILE A 3 -3.23 -5.70 2.85
CA ILE A 3 -3.43 -6.30 1.54
C ILE A 3 -3.59 -5.19 0.50
N SER A 4 -2.73 -5.16 -0.52
CA SER A 4 -2.67 -4.13 -1.55
C SER A 4 -3.81 -4.25 -2.59
N ARG A 5 -4.07 -3.17 -3.35
CA ARG A 5 -4.98 -3.18 -4.52
C ARG A 5 -4.40 -4.03 -5.63
N THR A 6 -3.09 -3.91 -5.82
CA THR A 6 -2.35 -4.53 -6.91
C THR A 6 -1.16 -5.27 -6.32
N TYR A 7 -0.91 -6.46 -6.84
CA TYR A 7 0.27 -7.27 -6.56
C TYR A 7 1.04 -7.53 -7.84
N HIS A 8 2.36 -7.50 -7.74
CA HIS A 8 3.26 -7.97 -8.78
C HIS A 8 3.72 -9.37 -8.42
N LEU A 9 3.46 -10.36 -9.28
CA LEU A 9 3.90 -11.73 -9.09
C LEU A 9 5.06 -12.00 -10.04
N THR A 10 6.21 -12.38 -9.51
CA THR A 10 7.40 -12.68 -10.32
C THR A 10 7.68 -14.17 -10.23
N PHE A 11 7.58 -14.88 -11.36
CA PHE A 11 7.94 -16.29 -11.47
C PHE A 11 9.35 -16.43 -12.04
N SER A 12 10.25 -17.05 -11.29
CA SER A 12 11.66 -17.16 -11.65
C SER A 12 12.10 -18.61 -11.74
N LEU A 13 12.79 -18.96 -12.83
CA LEU A 13 13.50 -20.23 -12.94
C LEU A 13 14.98 -20.04 -12.64
N PHE A 14 15.47 -20.70 -11.59
CA PHE A 14 16.86 -20.62 -11.17
C PHE A 14 17.57 -21.95 -11.40
N THR A 15 18.76 -21.87 -11.98
CA THR A 15 19.56 -23.05 -12.29
C THR A 15 21.00 -22.83 -11.86
N HIS A 16 21.65 -23.87 -11.33
CA HIS A 16 23.08 -23.81 -11.02
C HIS A 16 23.95 -23.81 -12.30
N THR A 17 23.40 -24.33 -13.40
CA THR A 17 24.10 -24.55 -14.67
C THR A 17 23.63 -23.59 -15.76
N ALA A 18 24.17 -23.71 -16.97
CA ALA A 18 23.68 -22.98 -18.14
C ALA A 18 22.32 -23.49 -18.65
N THR A 19 21.88 -24.65 -18.15
CA THR A 19 20.68 -25.36 -18.57
C THR A 19 19.83 -25.73 -17.35
N PRO A 20 18.50 -25.70 -17.47
CA PRO A 20 17.71 -25.18 -18.59
C PRO A 20 17.81 -23.65 -18.73
N SER A 21 17.91 -23.16 -19.98
CA SER A 21 17.93 -21.72 -20.31
C SER A 21 16.56 -21.13 -20.63
N SER A 22 15.54 -21.98 -20.71
CA SER A 22 14.14 -21.62 -20.94
C SER A 22 13.23 -22.66 -20.30
N TRP A 23 11.96 -22.32 -20.20
CA TRP A 23 10.89 -23.12 -19.62
C TRP A 23 9.57 -22.72 -20.29
N ASP A 24 8.63 -23.65 -20.38
CA ASP A 24 7.27 -23.41 -20.88
C ASP A 24 6.36 -23.01 -19.73
N ILE A 25 6.64 -21.85 -19.13
CA ILE A 25 5.93 -21.36 -17.95
C ILE A 25 4.58 -20.74 -18.33
N GLU A 26 4.46 -20.18 -19.53
CA GLU A 26 3.26 -19.50 -19.98
C GLU A 26 2.06 -20.45 -19.98
N ALA A 27 2.19 -21.65 -20.54
CA ALA A 27 1.11 -22.64 -20.54
C ALA A 27 0.70 -23.05 -19.11
N ALA A 28 1.68 -23.26 -18.22
CA ALA A 28 1.41 -23.62 -16.83
C ALA A 28 0.72 -22.48 -16.05
N LEU A 29 1.09 -21.21 -16.31
CA LEU A 29 0.45 -20.05 -15.71
C LEU A 29 -1.00 -19.89 -16.18
N GLU A 30 -1.26 -20.07 -17.48
CA GLU A 30 -2.61 -20.04 -18.05
C GLU A 30 -3.51 -21.12 -17.46
N GLU A 31 -3.01 -22.36 -17.34
CA GLU A 31 -3.81 -23.49 -16.87
C GLU A 31 -4.04 -23.46 -15.35
N HIS A 32 -3.04 -23.09 -14.56
CA HIS A 32 -3.08 -23.27 -13.11
C HIS A 32 -3.20 -21.98 -12.31
N MET A 33 -2.44 -20.94 -12.68
CA MET A 33 -2.39 -19.71 -11.88
C MET A 33 -3.51 -18.74 -12.26
N LYS A 34 -3.78 -18.53 -13.55
CA LYS A 34 -4.79 -17.55 -13.98
C LYS A 34 -6.20 -17.80 -13.44
N PRO A 35 -6.73 -19.04 -13.41
CA PRO A 35 -8.05 -19.29 -12.83
C PRO A 35 -8.12 -18.87 -11.35
N LEU A 36 -7.05 -19.16 -10.60
CA LEU A 36 -6.94 -18.74 -9.22
C LEU A 36 -6.91 -17.22 -9.11
N LEU A 37 -6.05 -16.53 -9.87
CA LEU A 37 -5.93 -15.06 -9.82
C LEU A 37 -7.24 -14.36 -10.23
N GLN A 38 -7.96 -14.90 -11.21
CA GLN A 38 -9.27 -14.40 -11.61
C GLN A 38 -10.30 -14.50 -10.47
N SER A 39 -10.25 -15.56 -9.66
CA SER A 39 -11.12 -15.70 -8.49
C SER A 39 -10.88 -14.60 -7.43
N PHE A 40 -9.67 -14.03 -7.40
CA PHE A 40 -9.29 -12.92 -6.53
C PHE A 40 -9.54 -11.53 -7.11
N SER A 41 -9.99 -11.41 -8.36
CA SER A 41 -10.20 -10.11 -9.05
C SER A 41 -11.19 -9.17 -8.35
N SER A 42 -11.99 -9.68 -7.42
CA SER A 42 -12.87 -8.87 -6.55
C SER A 42 -12.13 -8.19 -5.40
N ILE A 43 -10.95 -8.70 -5.05
CA ILE A 43 -10.16 -8.36 -3.87
C ILE A 43 -8.93 -7.56 -4.32
N SER A 44 -8.15 -8.13 -5.25
CA SER A 44 -6.90 -7.55 -5.72
C SER A 44 -6.67 -7.83 -7.20
N ASN A 45 -5.95 -6.93 -7.84
CA ASN A 45 -5.42 -7.11 -9.18
C ASN A 45 -4.03 -7.72 -9.11
N PHE A 46 -3.69 -8.53 -10.10
CA PHE A 46 -2.39 -9.19 -10.20
C PHE A 46 -1.79 -8.91 -11.56
N THR A 47 -0.49 -8.68 -11.56
CA THR A 47 0.34 -8.66 -12.76
C THR A 47 1.39 -9.74 -12.62
N ILE A 48 1.82 -10.32 -13.74
CA ILE A 48 2.73 -11.45 -13.75
C ILE A 48 3.93 -11.09 -14.61
N ASP A 49 5.12 -11.28 -14.06
CA ASP A 49 6.38 -11.23 -14.76
C ASP A 49 7.09 -12.58 -14.63
N THR A 50 7.83 -12.97 -15.67
CA THR A 50 8.57 -14.23 -15.73
C THR A 50 10.03 -13.96 -16.04
N GLN A 51 10.94 -14.67 -15.38
CA GLN A 51 12.38 -14.53 -15.61
C GLN A 51 13.12 -15.86 -15.47
N VAL A 52 14.29 -15.95 -16.11
CA VAL A 52 15.21 -17.09 -15.99
C VAL A 52 16.56 -16.56 -15.52
N GLN A 53 17.09 -17.15 -14.45
CA GLN A 53 18.41 -16.85 -13.92
C GLN A 53 19.29 -18.09 -14.00
N LEU A 54 20.39 -17.96 -14.75
CA LEU A 54 21.41 -18.98 -14.89
C LEU A 54 22.52 -18.78 -13.87
N TYR A 55 23.22 -19.87 -13.54
CA TYR A 55 24.34 -19.88 -12.59
C TYR A 55 23.99 -19.32 -11.20
N ALA A 56 22.76 -19.56 -10.75
CA ALA A 56 22.31 -19.23 -9.42
C ALA A 56 22.87 -20.26 -8.42
N ASN A 57 23.89 -19.86 -7.65
CA ASN A 57 24.42 -20.67 -6.57
C ASN A 57 23.70 -20.33 -5.25
N PRO A 58 23.11 -21.31 -4.54
CA PRO A 58 22.44 -21.06 -3.28
C PRO A 58 23.37 -20.57 -2.15
N GLY A 59 24.68 -20.67 -2.33
CA GLY A 59 25.64 -20.23 -1.31
C GLY A 59 25.70 -21.16 -0.10
N VAL A 60 25.07 -22.33 -0.17
CA VAL A 60 25.02 -23.35 0.89
C VAL A 60 25.78 -24.59 0.44
N SER A 61 26.63 -25.11 1.33
CA SER A 61 27.40 -26.34 1.10
C SER A 61 26.63 -27.55 1.65
N GLY A 62 25.94 -28.30 0.78
CA GLY A 62 25.28 -29.57 1.14
C GLY A 62 23.96 -29.82 0.41
N ASN A 63 23.43 -31.04 0.53
CA ASN A 63 22.15 -31.43 -0.11
C ASN A 63 20.92 -31.06 0.73
N VAL A 64 21.09 -30.54 1.94
CA VAL A 64 19.99 -30.15 2.83
C VAL A 64 20.09 -28.66 3.15
N LEU A 65 19.05 -27.90 2.81
CA LEU A 65 18.91 -26.48 3.09
C LEU A 65 18.24 -26.28 4.45
N LYS A 66 18.96 -25.69 5.40
CA LYS A 66 18.42 -25.33 6.72
C LYS A 66 17.63 -24.03 6.64
N LYS A 67 16.69 -23.85 7.56
CA LYS A 67 15.84 -22.65 7.61
C LYS A 67 16.66 -21.35 7.77
N GLU A 68 17.77 -21.39 8.51
CA GLU A 68 18.68 -20.25 8.67
C GLU A 68 19.39 -19.87 7.36
N ASP A 69 19.76 -20.86 6.54
CA ASP A 69 20.43 -20.66 5.27
C ASP A 69 19.49 -20.06 4.20
N LEU A 70 18.17 -20.16 4.38
CA LEU A 70 17.15 -19.60 3.47
C LEU A 70 17.11 -18.08 3.47
N SER A 71 17.41 -17.46 4.62
CA SER A 71 17.56 -16.00 4.70
C SER A 71 18.86 -15.55 4.04
N GLY A 72 19.88 -16.41 4.14
CA GLY A 72 21.12 -16.31 3.38
C GLY A 72 20.89 -16.46 1.87
N PHE A 73 20.00 -17.33 1.42
CA PHE A 73 19.70 -17.56 0.00
C PHE A 73 19.18 -16.31 -0.71
N ILE A 74 18.35 -15.49 -0.07
CA ILE A 74 17.89 -14.21 -0.64
C ILE A 74 19.01 -13.16 -0.63
N ASN A 75 19.74 -13.05 0.48
CA ASN A 75 20.72 -11.98 0.70
C ASN A 75 22.07 -12.23 0.01
N ALA A 76 22.56 -13.47 0.04
CA ALA A 76 23.85 -13.88 -0.51
C ALA A 76 23.83 -13.99 -2.03
N ALA A 77 22.64 -14.16 -2.61
CA ALA A 77 22.51 -14.39 -4.03
C ALA A 77 22.14 -13.14 -4.84
N GLU A 78 22.01 -11.96 -4.18
CA GLU A 78 21.79 -10.63 -4.79
C GLU A 78 20.95 -10.68 -6.06
N TRP A 79 19.84 -11.41 -6.03
CA TRP A 79 19.15 -11.72 -7.29
C TRP A 79 18.64 -10.43 -7.91
N PRO A 80 18.85 -10.22 -9.22
CA PRO A 80 18.30 -9.10 -9.94
C PRO A 80 16.79 -9.31 -10.11
N LEU A 81 16.04 -9.24 -9.01
CA LEU A 81 14.59 -9.27 -9.03
C LEU A 81 14.13 -7.93 -9.62
N SER A 82 13.20 -8.01 -10.57
CA SER A 82 12.64 -6.80 -11.17
C SER A 82 12.01 -5.94 -10.06
N PRO A 83 12.43 -4.67 -9.93
CA PRO A 83 11.94 -3.81 -8.86
C PRO A 83 10.44 -3.61 -9.00
N SER A 84 9.75 -3.47 -7.86
CA SER A 84 8.31 -3.19 -7.83
C SER A 84 7.97 -1.98 -8.70
N ILE A 85 7.24 -2.19 -9.78
CA ILE A 85 6.77 -1.10 -10.65
C ILE A 85 5.61 -0.40 -9.94
N GLY A 86 5.71 0.90 -9.68
CA GLY A 86 4.60 1.69 -9.15
C GLY A 86 4.24 1.51 -7.67
N GLY A 87 5.15 0.97 -6.85
CA GLY A 87 5.00 0.91 -5.39
C GLY A 87 4.04 -0.16 -4.86
N ALA A 88 3.54 -1.04 -5.73
CA ALA A 88 2.76 -2.21 -5.32
C ALA A 88 3.68 -3.33 -4.78
N PRO A 89 3.24 -4.11 -3.78
CA PRO A 89 4.03 -5.20 -3.23
C PRO A 89 4.30 -6.29 -4.26
N THR A 90 5.54 -6.78 -4.28
CA THR A 90 5.98 -7.89 -5.13
C THR A 90 6.02 -9.19 -4.34
N VAL A 91 5.51 -10.27 -4.92
CA VAL A 91 5.59 -11.63 -4.40
C VAL A 91 6.41 -12.48 -5.37
N ASN A 92 7.45 -13.13 -4.86
CA ASN A 92 8.40 -13.87 -5.67
C ASN A 92 8.14 -15.38 -5.58
N PHE A 93 7.97 -16.04 -6.72
CA PHE A 93 7.84 -17.49 -6.81
C PHE A 93 9.00 -18.05 -7.60
N ILE A 94 9.80 -18.92 -6.98
CA ILE A 94 11.06 -19.39 -7.57
C ILE A 94 11.06 -20.90 -7.67
N ILE A 95 11.34 -21.41 -8.86
CA ILE A 95 11.69 -22.81 -9.07
C ILE A 95 13.20 -22.91 -9.14
N TYR A 96 13.80 -23.58 -8.16
CA TYR A 96 15.22 -23.91 -8.17
C TYR A 96 15.42 -25.31 -8.72
N VAL A 97 16.19 -25.42 -9.80
CA VAL A 97 16.50 -26.70 -10.44
C VAL A 97 17.62 -27.41 -9.70
N GLY A 98 17.27 -28.50 -9.02
CA GLY A 98 18.23 -29.33 -8.30
C GLY A 98 17.58 -30.44 -7.48
N ASP A 99 18.42 -31.24 -6.83
CA ASP A 99 18.03 -32.40 -6.00
C ASP A 99 18.20 -32.13 -4.49
N MET A 100 18.19 -30.86 -4.10
CA MET A 100 18.34 -30.46 -2.70
C MET A 100 17.02 -30.67 -1.94
N GLU A 101 17.11 -30.97 -0.66
CA GLU A 101 15.96 -31.07 0.25
C GLU A 101 15.98 -29.94 1.26
N VAL A 102 14.79 -29.51 1.70
CA VAL A 102 14.65 -28.58 2.81
C VAL A 102 14.62 -29.38 4.11
N GLU A 103 15.19 -28.82 5.18
CA GLU A 103 15.08 -29.36 6.53
C GLU A 103 13.62 -29.73 6.87
N GLY A 104 13.41 -31.00 7.26
CA GLY A 104 12.08 -31.60 7.40
C GLY A 104 11.60 -32.44 6.21
N GLY A 105 12.46 -32.65 5.20
CA GLY A 105 12.18 -33.51 4.04
C GLY A 105 11.25 -32.89 2.99
N GLY A 106 11.01 -31.58 3.09
CA GLY A 106 10.19 -30.83 2.14
C GLY A 106 10.97 -30.42 0.89
N LYS A 107 10.25 -30.13 -0.19
CA LYS A 107 10.82 -29.55 -1.43
C LYS A 107 10.41 -28.10 -1.66
N SER A 108 9.79 -27.46 -0.68
CA SER A 108 9.31 -26.09 -0.83
C SER A 108 9.27 -25.38 0.49
N TRP A 109 9.42 -24.06 0.47
CA TRP A 109 9.24 -23.22 1.64
C TRP A 109 8.60 -21.89 1.26
N LEU A 110 8.00 -21.25 2.28
CA LEU A 110 7.35 -19.96 2.18
C LEU A 110 8.08 -18.97 3.08
N ILE A 111 8.40 -17.81 2.53
CA ILE A 111 9.00 -16.69 3.24
C ILE A 111 7.92 -15.61 3.40
N PRO A 112 7.46 -15.34 4.63
CA PRO A 112 6.42 -14.35 4.87
C PRO A 112 6.74 -13.00 4.24
N GLN A 113 5.73 -12.39 3.61
CA GLN A 113 5.81 -11.09 2.93
C GLN A 113 6.75 -11.02 1.71
N TRP A 114 7.46 -12.10 1.36
CA TRP A 114 8.37 -12.12 0.24
C TRP A 114 7.91 -13.06 -0.89
N GLY A 115 7.46 -14.27 -0.56
CA GLY A 115 7.11 -15.26 -1.57
C GLY A 115 7.51 -16.69 -1.21
N GLY A 116 7.66 -17.55 -2.19
CA GLY A 116 7.96 -18.96 -1.96
C GLY A 116 8.91 -19.55 -2.99
N VAL A 117 9.60 -20.61 -2.58
CA VAL A 117 10.57 -21.31 -3.41
C VAL A 117 10.24 -22.79 -3.41
N VAL A 118 10.39 -23.41 -4.57
CA VAL A 118 10.19 -24.84 -4.82
C VAL A 118 11.45 -25.39 -5.44
N ILE A 119 11.92 -26.52 -4.94
CA ILE A 119 13.04 -27.28 -5.50
C ILE A 119 12.46 -28.40 -6.33
N GLN A 120 12.84 -28.43 -7.61
CA GLN A 120 12.34 -29.42 -8.53
C GLN A 120 13.42 -29.75 -9.55
N SER A 121 13.73 -31.04 -9.69
CA SER A 121 14.81 -31.49 -10.57
C SER A 121 14.41 -31.57 -12.04
N ASP A 122 13.15 -31.91 -12.32
CA ASP A 122 12.60 -31.96 -13.68
C ASP A 122 11.60 -30.82 -13.90
N ILE A 123 11.86 -29.94 -14.86
CA ILE A 123 10.99 -28.80 -15.21
C ILE A 123 10.02 -29.12 -16.35
N SER A 124 9.95 -30.37 -16.81
CA SER A 124 9.03 -30.79 -17.88
C SER A 124 7.57 -30.75 -17.44
N ASP A 125 7.30 -30.96 -16.15
CA ASP A 125 5.97 -30.81 -15.54
C ASP A 125 5.98 -29.73 -14.45
N LEU A 126 5.46 -28.55 -14.75
CA LEU A 126 5.40 -27.44 -13.80
C LEU A 126 4.18 -27.51 -12.86
N ARG A 127 3.27 -28.47 -13.05
CA ARG A 127 2.04 -28.60 -12.26
C ARG A 127 2.30 -28.69 -10.75
N PRO A 128 3.28 -29.49 -10.24
CA PRO A 128 3.53 -29.57 -8.80
C PRO A 128 3.92 -28.22 -8.21
N ALA A 129 4.84 -27.49 -8.87
CA ALA A 129 5.27 -26.16 -8.44
C ALA A 129 4.10 -25.16 -8.45
N MET A 130 3.26 -25.15 -9.49
CA MET A 130 2.12 -24.23 -9.58
C MET A 130 1.08 -24.47 -8.47
N LEU A 131 0.83 -25.73 -8.09
CA LEU A 131 -0.08 -26.06 -6.99
C LEU A 131 0.48 -25.61 -5.64
N ILE A 132 1.80 -25.75 -5.44
CA ILE A 132 2.47 -25.24 -4.23
C ILE A 132 2.39 -23.71 -4.19
N PHE A 133 2.74 -23.03 -5.27
CA PHE A 133 2.65 -21.56 -5.36
C PHE A 133 1.23 -21.04 -5.16
N SER A 134 0.23 -21.75 -5.68
CA SER A 134 -1.19 -21.43 -5.44
C SER A 134 -1.51 -21.43 -3.94
N ASN A 135 -1.12 -22.47 -3.21
CA ASN A 135 -1.35 -22.56 -1.76
C ASN A 135 -0.55 -21.51 -0.98
N GLN A 136 0.70 -21.27 -1.38
CA GLN A 136 1.55 -20.24 -0.79
C GLN A 136 0.98 -18.84 -1.01
N LEU A 137 0.47 -18.52 -2.20
CA LEU A 137 -0.21 -17.27 -2.50
C LEU A 137 -1.44 -17.08 -1.64
N MET A 138 -2.30 -18.11 -1.51
CA MET A 138 -3.46 -18.07 -0.63
C MET A 138 -3.05 -17.76 0.82
N SER A 139 -2.00 -18.40 1.32
CA SER A 139 -1.47 -18.18 2.67
C SER A 139 -0.91 -16.76 2.85
N LEU A 140 -0.13 -16.26 1.89
CA LEU A 140 0.42 -14.89 1.91
C LEU A 140 -0.67 -13.81 1.86
N LEU A 141 -1.75 -14.07 1.11
CA LEU A 141 -2.92 -13.20 1.09
C LEU A 141 -3.78 -13.32 2.36
N GLY A 142 -3.44 -14.22 3.30
CA GLY A 142 -4.13 -14.41 4.57
C GLY A 142 -5.43 -15.20 4.45
N ALA A 143 -5.60 -15.99 3.40
CA ALA A 143 -6.75 -16.89 3.29
C ALA A 143 -6.64 -18.02 4.32
N PRO A 144 -7.76 -18.50 4.90
CA PRO A 144 -7.76 -19.62 5.84
C PRO A 144 -7.08 -20.86 5.25
N GLU A 145 -6.46 -21.72 6.05
CA GLU A 145 -5.80 -22.93 5.55
C GLU A 145 -6.79 -24.05 5.20
N SER A 146 -7.96 -24.06 5.83
CA SER A 146 -8.97 -25.10 5.69
C SER A 146 -10.22 -24.62 4.94
N GLY A 147 -10.95 -25.58 4.39
CA GLY A 147 -12.20 -25.34 3.66
C GLY A 147 -12.05 -25.30 2.14
N SER A 148 -13.19 -25.27 1.44
CA SER A 148 -13.21 -25.17 -0.02
C SER A 148 -12.75 -23.79 -0.49
N LEU A 149 -12.22 -23.70 -1.72
CA LEU A 149 -11.77 -22.44 -2.31
C LEU A 149 -12.83 -21.32 -2.21
N PRO A 150 -14.12 -21.54 -2.53
CA PRO A 150 -15.14 -20.49 -2.39
C PRO A 150 -15.29 -20.00 -0.94
N LEU A 151 -15.26 -20.90 0.04
CA LEU A 151 -15.40 -20.54 1.46
C LEU A 151 -14.19 -19.72 1.94
N ARG A 152 -12.98 -20.13 1.53
CA ARG A 152 -11.74 -19.41 1.84
C ARG A 152 -11.76 -17.99 1.26
N LEU A 153 -12.18 -17.84 0.00
CA LEU A 153 -12.32 -16.54 -0.65
C LEU A 153 -13.38 -15.66 0.02
N MET A 154 -14.57 -16.20 0.30
CA MET A 154 -15.62 -15.46 1.02
C MET A 154 -15.15 -14.97 2.40
N THR A 155 -14.41 -15.82 3.11
CA THR A 155 -13.83 -15.46 4.41
C THR A 155 -12.83 -14.32 4.25
N LEU A 156 -11.96 -14.41 3.26
CA LEU A 156 -10.98 -13.37 2.98
C LEU A 156 -11.64 -12.02 2.62
N VAL A 157 -12.65 -12.03 1.76
CA VAL A 157 -13.46 -10.83 1.42
C VAL A 157 -14.01 -10.19 2.68
N ARG A 158 -14.66 -10.98 3.55
CA ARG A 158 -15.29 -10.47 4.78
C ARG A 158 -14.28 -9.91 5.77
N VAL A 159 -13.20 -10.64 6.02
CA VAL A 159 -12.12 -10.20 6.92
C VAL A 159 -11.51 -8.90 6.39
N ARG A 160 -11.31 -8.78 5.07
CA ARG A 160 -10.79 -7.56 4.45
C ARG A 160 -11.77 -6.39 4.57
N SER A 161 -13.05 -6.58 4.23
CA SER A 161 -14.08 -5.54 4.40
C SER A 161 -14.12 -5.04 5.83
N ALA A 162 -14.16 -5.96 6.81
CA ALA A 162 -14.21 -5.60 8.22
C ALA A 162 -12.96 -4.83 8.67
N GLY A 163 -11.77 -5.25 8.21
CA GLY A 163 -10.52 -4.54 8.49
C GLY A 163 -10.49 -3.11 7.94
N LEU A 164 -10.91 -2.91 6.69
CA LEU A 164 -11.00 -1.59 6.06
C LEU A 164 -12.03 -0.69 6.78
N LEU A 165 -13.21 -1.23 7.09
CA LEU A 165 -14.24 -0.53 7.86
C LEU A 165 -13.72 -0.06 9.23
N LEU A 166 -13.02 -0.95 9.95
CA LEU A 166 -12.46 -0.63 11.26
C LEU A 166 -11.38 0.44 11.18
N LYS A 167 -10.47 0.35 10.19
CA LYS A 167 -9.45 1.36 9.94
C LYS A 167 -10.06 2.72 9.63
N ALA A 168 -10.95 2.80 8.63
CA ALA A 168 -11.63 4.03 8.25
C ALA A 168 -12.37 4.67 9.45
N SER A 169 -13.11 3.87 10.21
CA SER A 169 -13.82 4.32 11.42
C SER A 169 -12.85 4.80 12.52
N GLY A 170 -11.74 4.10 12.71
CA GLY A 170 -10.68 4.48 13.65
C GLY A 170 -10.03 5.81 13.28
N THR A 171 -9.67 5.99 12.00
CA THR A 171 -9.10 7.23 11.45
C THR A 171 -10.06 8.40 11.60
N MET A 172 -11.35 8.20 11.29
CA MET A 172 -12.40 9.20 11.52
C MET A 172 -12.56 9.56 13.00
N GLY A 173 -12.49 8.58 13.89
CA GLY A 173 -12.52 8.82 15.33
C GLY A 173 -11.31 9.64 15.79
N SER A 174 -10.12 9.38 15.25
CA SER A 174 -8.91 10.18 15.51
C SER A 174 -9.04 11.61 14.96
N LEU A 175 -9.59 11.78 13.76
CA LEU A 175 -9.87 13.09 13.17
C LEU A 175 -10.83 13.90 14.04
N ALA A 176 -11.92 13.29 14.51
CA ALA A 176 -12.88 13.96 15.40
C ALA A 176 -12.23 14.42 16.71
N ARG A 177 -11.37 13.58 17.32
CA ARG A 177 -10.62 13.95 18.53
C ARG A 177 -9.65 15.09 18.28
N LEU A 178 -8.96 15.10 17.13
CA LEU A 178 -8.06 16.18 16.73
C LEU A 178 -8.82 17.51 16.64
N THR A 179 -9.97 17.52 15.97
CA THR A 179 -10.81 18.72 15.82
C THR A 179 -11.33 19.24 17.17
N LEU A 180 -11.71 18.34 18.09
CA LEU A 180 -12.14 18.73 19.44
C LEU A 180 -10.98 19.26 20.30
N ALA A 181 -9.78 18.71 20.14
CA ALA A 181 -8.60 19.11 20.91
C ALA A 181 -8.01 20.47 20.45
N LEU A 182 -8.22 20.83 19.18
CA LEU A 182 -7.67 22.05 18.56
C LEU A 182 -8.79 22.94 18.00
N PRO A 183 -9.60 23.60 18.84
CA PRO A 183 -10.79 24.35 18.40
C PRO A 183 -10.47 25.55 17.48
N SER A 184 -9.24 26.04 17.45
CA SER A 184 -8.77 27.11 16.57
C SER A 184 -8.21 26.62 15.23
N ILE A 185 -8.21 25.31 14.97
CA ILE A 185 -7.81 24.77 13.66
C ILE A 185 -8.88 25.11 12.62
N SER A 186 -8.46 25.69 11.50
CA SER A 186 -9.36 25.92 10.37
C SER A 186 -9.45 24.63 9.55
N ILE A 187 -10.66 24.08 9.46
CA ILE A 187 -10.92 22.83 8.74
C ILE A 187 -11.04 23.14 7.24
N PRO A 188 -10.14 22.62 6.38
CA PRO A 188 -10.24 22.79 4.94
C PRO A 188 -11.49 22.11 4.37
N LYS A 189 -12.01 22.64 3.24
CA LYS A 189 -13.13 22.00 2.52
C LYS A 189 -12.81 20.57 2.09
N SER A 190 -11.56 20.30 1.69
CA SER A 190 -11.08 18.96 1.33
C SER A 190 -11.26 17.94 2.46
N VAL A 191 -11.04 18.34 3.71
CA VAL A 191 -11.26 17.50 4.89
C VAL A 191 -12.74 17.23 5.10
N ALA A 192 -13.59 18.26 4.98
CA ALA A 192 -15.04 18.10 5.10
C ALA A 192 -15.63 17.18 4.01
N GLU A 193 -15.18 17.34 2.76
CA GLU A 193 -15.55 16.46 1.64
C GLU A 193 -15.06 15.02 1.85
N GLY A 194 -13.82 14.86 2.37
CA GLY A 194 -13.27 13.55 2.73
C GLY A 194 -14.08 12.84 3.83
N VAL A 195 -14.49 13.58 4.87
CA VAL A 195 -15.39 13.09 5.93
C VAL A 195 -16.73 12.65 5.35
N HIS A 196 -17.36 13.46 4.50
CA HIS A 196 -18.63 13.14 3.87
C HIS A 196 -18.54 11.86 3.02
N THR A 197 -17.53 11.81 2.13
CA THR A 197 -17.22 10.65 1.28
C THR A 197 -17.01 9.40 2.12
N THR A 198 -16.25 9.52 3.21
CA THR A 198 -15.98 8.41 4.13
C THR A 198 -17.28 7.86 4.72
N ILE A 199 -18.15 8.71 5.26
CA ILE A 199 -19.41 8.28 5.90
C ILE A 199 -20.35 7.62 4.87
N GLU A 200 -20.48 8.21 3.68
CA GLU A 200 -21.32 7.67 2.62
C GLU A 200 -20.84 6.26 2.19
N HIS A 201 -19.54 6.11 1.94
CA HIS A 201 -18.97 4.85 1.51
C HIS A 201 -18.90 3.81 2.63
N LEU A 202 -18.72 4.20 3.90
CA LEU A 202 -18.87 3.30 5.04
C LEU A 202 -20.28 2.70 5.09
N ARG A 203 -21.32 3.51 4.86
CA ARG A 203 -22.70 3.02 4.82
C ARG A 203 -22.91 2.00 3.69
N LYS A 204 -22.49 2.34 2.47
CA LYS A 204 -22.57 1.43 1.31
C LYS A 204 -21.78 0.14 1.53
N ALA A 205 -20.63 0.23 2.20
CA ALA A 205 -19.82 -0.93 2.55
C ALA A 205 -20.50 -1.86 3.56
N CYS A 206 -21.19 -1.30 4.55
CA CYS A 206 -22.02 -2.06 5.49
C CYS A 206 -23.23 -2.71 4.80
N ASP A 207 -23.90 -1.99 3.91
CA ASP A 207 -25.05 -2.51 3.15
C ASP A 207 -24.64 -3.67 2.22
N GLY A 208 -23.41 -3.62 1.68
CA GLY A 208 -22.84 -4.62 0.76
C GLY A 208 -21.86 -5.62 1.41
N LEU A 209 -21.93 -5.83 2.73
CA LEU A 209 -20.92 -6.59 3.48
C LEU A 209 -20.70 -8.00 2.93
N GLY A 210 -19.43 -8.35 2.67
CA GLY A 210 -19.05 -9.68 2.17
C GLY A 210 -19.21 -9.85 0.66
N GLY A 211 -19.64 -8.82 -0.07
CA GLY A 211 -19.60 -8.74 -1.52
C GLY A 211 -18.42 -7.90 -2.03
N LYS A 212 -18.17 -7.98 -3.35
CA LYS A 212 -17.15 -7.17 -4.06
C LYS A 212 -17.39 -5.67 -3.86
N GLU A 213 -18.65 -5.23 -4.00
CA GLU A 213 -19.02 -3.82 -3.81
C GLU A 213 -18.77 -3.34 -2.38
N GLY A 214 -18.99 -4.20 -1.38
CA GLY A 214 -18.72 -3.88 0.01
C GLY A 214 -17.23 -3.62 0.27
N VAL A 215 -16.34 -4.45 -0.29
CA VAL A 215 -14.88 -4.24 -0.20
C VAL A 215 -14.47 -2.94 -0.89
N GLU A 216 -14.97 -2.67 -2.10
CA GLU A 216 -14.59 -1.47 -2.84
C GLU A 216 -15.06 -0.19 -2.13
N ASN A 217 -16.29 -0.16 -1.63
CA ASN A 217 -16.77 0.97 -0.84
C ASN A 217 -15.97 1.12 0.47
N ALA A 218 -15.64 0.03 1.17
CA ALA A 218 -14.82 0.11 2.38
C ALA A 218 -13.43 0.67 2.08
N ARG A 219 -12.88 0.36 0.90
CA ARG A 219 -11.60 0.89 0.43
C ARG A 219 -11.66 2.39 0.17
N ILE A 220 -12.68 2.84 -0.57
CA ILE A 220 -12.89 4.27 -0.85
C ILE A 220 -13.04 5.05 0.46
N ALA A 221 -13.79 4.50 1.42
CA ALA A 221 -13.96 5.12 2.72
C ALA A 221 -12.63 5.25 3.48
N GLU A 222 -11.81 4.19 3.49
CA GLU A 222 -10.52 4.21 4.18
C GLU A 222 -9.54 5.20 3.53
N GLU A 223 -9.44 5.22 2.20
CA GLU A 223 -8.60 6.16 1.47
C GLU A 223 -9.03 7.62 1.69
N ALA A 224 -10.35 7.89 1.65
CA ALA A 224 -10.89 9.22 1.93
C ALA A 224 -10.63 9.67 3.38
N ALA A 225 -10.74 8.74 4.35
CA ALA A 225 -10.47 9.01 5.75
C ALA A 225 -9.00 9.34 6.00
N GLU A 226 -8.08 8.54 5.45
CA GLU A 226 -6.64 8.78 5.56
C GLU A 226 -6.25 10.09 4.90
N LYS A 227 -6.74 10.35 3.68
CA LYS A 227 -6.47 11.60 2.97
C LYS A 227 -6.93 12.83 3.77
N ALA A 228 -8.12 12.77 4.38
CA ALA A 228 -8.64 13.84 5.22
C ALA A 228 -7.81 14.02 6.51
N PHE A 229 -7.39 12.92 7.13
CA PHE A 229 -6.60 12.95 8.37
C PHE A 229 -5.18 13.49 8.15
N PHE A 230 -4.53 13.12 7.05
CA PHE A 230 -3.17 13.54 6.70
C PHE A 230 -3.12 14.79 5.79
N GLU A 231 -4.20 15.57 5.73
CA GLU A 231 -4.25 16.79 4.92
C GLU A 231 -3.15 17.78 5.36
N LYS A 232 -2.24 18.12 4.44
CA LYS A 232 -1.01 18.89 4.71
C LYS A 232 -1.26 20.22 5.43
N SER A 233 -2.37 20.90 5.12
CA SER A 233 -2.69 22.21 5.71
C SER A 233 -3.12 22.11 7.17
N MET A 234 -3.68 20.98 7.62
CA MET A 234 -4.02 20.78 9.02
C MET A 234 -2.76 20.58 9.86
N VAL A 235 -1.76 19.87 9.33
CA VAL A 235 -0.46 19.68 9.99
C VAL A 235 0.29 21.02 10.13
N GLY A 236 0.26 21.86 9.10
CA GLY A 236 0.93 23.18 9.13
C GLY A 236 0.34 24.17 10.14
N GLN A 237 -0.98 24.09 10.39
CA GLN A 237 -1.66 24.98 11.35
C GLN A 237 -1.34 24.66 12.81
N VAL A 238 -0.98 23.40 13.13
CA VAL A 238 -0.49 23.04 14.47
C VAL A 238 0.79 23.80 14.81
N TYR A 239 1.65 24.06 13.81
CA TYR A 239 2.92 24.76 14.01
C TYR A 239 2.81 26.29 13.89
N PHE A 240 1.85 26.80 13.11
CA PHE A 240 1.67 28.24 12.93
C PHE A 240 0.18 28.62 12.80
N PRO A 241 -0.57 28.71 13.92
CA PRO A 241 -1.92 29.27 13.92
C PRO A 241 -1.90 30.70 13.37
N ASP A 242 -2.89 31.05 12.56
CA ASP A 242 -2.94 32.37 11.90
C ASP A 242 -2.98 33.54 12.91
N GLU A 243 -3.48 33.30 14.12
CA GLU A 243 -3.48 34.25 15.24
C GLU A 243 -2.06 34.65 15.68
N HIS A 244 -1.08 33.74 15.60
CA HIS A 244 0.32 34.05 15.93
C HIS A 244 1.06 34.76 14.80
N LYS A 245 0.60 34.67 13.55
CA LYS A 245 1.18 35.47 12.45
C LYS A 245 0.97 36.96 12.72
N PHE A 246 -0.23 37.35 13.13
CA PHE A 246 -0.51 38.76 13.45
C PHE A 246 0.35 39.26 14.61
N ALA A 247 0.51 38.48 15.69
CA ALA A 247 1.34 38.87 16.83
C ALA A 247 2.84 39.06 16.49
N VAL A 248 3.36 38.32 15.51
CA VAL A 248 4.75 38.46 15.03
C VAL A 248 4.92 39.67 14.11
N TYR A 249 3.96 39.95 13.23
CA TYR A 249 4.07 41.05 12.26
C TYR A 249 3.63 42.41 12.82
N LEU A 250 2.74 42.47 13.81
CA LEU A 250 2.24 43.73 14.38
C LEU A 250 3.34 44.63 14.97
N PRO A 251 4.33 44.11 15.73
CA PRO A 251 5.45 44.92 16.25
C PRO A 251 6.38 45.46 15.15
N LEU A 252 6.51 44.75 14.02
CA LEU A 252 7.32 45.18 12.87
C LEU A 252 6.59 46.22 12.01
N LEU A 253 5.27 46.09 11.88
CA LEU A 253 4.45 46.99 11.07
C LEU A 253 4.06 48.27 11.80
N GLY A 254 4.00 48.27 13.13
CA GLY A 254 3.68 49.47 13.92
C GLY A 254 4.57 50.68 13.62
N PRO A 255 5.91 50.55 13.70
CA PRO A 255 6.84 51.65 13.45
C PRO A 255 6.76 52.25 12.04
N VAL A 256 6.39 51.45 11.04
CA VAL A 256 6.29 51.88 9.64
C VAL A 256 4.88 52.39 9.31
N GLY A 257 3.85 51.73 9.84
CA GLY A 257 2.45 52.03 9.59
C GLY A 257 1.98 53.33 10.25
N VAL A 258 2.42 53.60 11.49
CA VAL A 258 1.99 54.80 12.23
C VAL A 258 2.40 56.10 11.53
N PRO A 259 3.66 56.29 11.08
CA PRO A 259 4.07 57.49 10.35
C PRO A 259 3.35 57.65 9.00
N LEU A 260 3.13 56.55 8.26
CA LEU A 260 2.41 56.56 6.98
C LEU A 260 0.95 57.01 7.16
N VAL A 261 0.24 56.43 8.13
CA VAL A 261 -1.15 56.81 8.42
C VAL A 261 -1.24 58.26 8.90
N MET A 262 -0.32 58.71 9.77
CA MET A 262 -0.26 60.12 10.17
C MET A 262 0.03 61.05 8.99
N GLY A 263 0.92 60.66 8.07
CA GLY A 263 1.25 61.40 6.87
C GLY A 263 0.03 61.58 5.96
N VAL A 264 -0.68 60.49 5.69
CA VAL A 264 -1.93 60.51 4.90
C VAL A 264 -2.99 61.38 5.57
N LEU A 265 -3.20 61.26 6.89
CA LEU A 265 -4.17 62.08 7.61
C LEU A 265 -3.83 63.58 7.56
N LYS A 266 -2.55 63.94 7.63
CA LYS A 266 -2.09 65.33 7.49
C LYS A 266 -2.36 65.86 6.08
N GLU A 267 -2.02 65.10 5.04
CA GLU A 267 -2.22 65.52 3.65
C GLU A 267 -3.71 65.65 3.31
N VAL A 268 -4.56 64.72 3.77
CA VAL A 268 -6.02 64.80 3.59
C VAL A 268 -6.61 66.02 4.29
N LYS A 269 -6.15 66.34 5.52
CA LYS A 269 -6.57 67.57 6.21
C LYS A 269 -6.11 68.83 5.46
N ALA A 270 -4.86 68.85 4.98
CA ALA A 270 -4.31 69.97 4.22
C ALA A 270 -5.11 70.19 2.93
N TRP A 271 -5.42 69.12 2.20
CA TRP A 271 -6.20 69.15 0.98
C TRP A 271 -7.65 69.62 1.21
N ARG A 272 -8.33 69.12 2.26
CA ARG A 272 -9.68 69.61 2.64
C ARG A 272 -9.67 71.09 3.04
N LYS A 273 -8.62 71.56 3.73
CA LYS A 273 -8.48 72.97 4.10
C LYS A 273 -8.24 73.86 2.88
N ARG A 274 -7.41 73.41 1.92
CA ARG A 274 -7.21 74.11 0.63
C ARG A 274 -8.50 74.20 -0.18
N ARG A 275 -9.31 73.14 -0.22
CA ARG A 275 -10.62 73.16 -0.88
C ARG A 275 -11.67 74.06 -0.21
N ARG A 276 -11.58 74.29 1.11
CA ARG A 276 -12.48 75.20 1.85
C ARG A 276 -12.06 76.67 1.80
N GLY A 277 -10.83 76.98 1.36
CA GLY A 277 -10.32 78.35 1.21
C GLY A 277 -10.33 78.87 -0.23
N SER A 278 -10.92 78.13 -1.18
CA SER A 278 -11.06 78.52 -2.59
C SER A 278 -12.52 78.54 -3.05
N GLY A 279 -13.45 78.82 -2.12
CA GLY A 279 -14.85 79.13 -2.39
C GLY A 279 -15.15 80.56 -1.96
#